data_AF-G3URC2-F1
#
_entry.id   AF-G3URC2-F1
#
_cell.length_a   1.000
_cell.length_b   1.000
_cell.length_c   1.000
_cell.angle_alpha   90.00
_cell.angle_beta   90.00
_cell.angle_gamma   90.00
#
_symmetry.space_group_name_H-M   'P 1'
#
loop_
_entity.id
_entity.type
_entity.pdbx_description
1 polymer ?
#
loop_
_entity_poly.entity_id
_entity_poly.type
_entity_poly.pdbx_seq_one_letter_code
_entity_poly.pdbx_strand_id
1 'polypeptide(L)'
;LKFLTEEEYWKLQIFFTNVIQALGEHLKLRQQVIATATVYFKRFYARYSLKSIDPVLMAPTCVFLASKVEEFGVVSNTRLISAATSVCKYYYFIFSLSCLPYISHFL
;
A
#
# COMPACT_ATOMS: atom_id res chain seq x y z
N LEU A 1 10.02 -20.59 -9.75
CA LEU A 1 10.20 -19.16 -9.42
C LEU A 1 9.95 -18.94 -7.92
N LYS A 2 10.95 -19.14 -7.06
CA LYS A 2 10.90 -18.81 -5.61
C LYS A 2 11.72 -17.54 -5.41
N PHE A 3 11.08 -16.36 -5.45
CA PHE A 3 11.77 -15.08 -5.41
C PHE A 3 11.79 -14.39 -4.05
N LEU A 4 10.95 -14.81 -3.09
CA LEU A 4 11.00 -14.31 -1.72
C LEU A 4 10.98 -15.49 -0.75
N THR A 5 11.78 -15.40 0.31
CA THR A 5 11.61 -16.26 1.49
C THR A 5 10.31 -15.90 2.20
N GLU A 6 9.72 -16.84 2.96
CA GLU A 6 8.53 -16.56 3.78
C GLU A 6 8.79 -15.38 4.74
N GLU A 7 10.05 -15.25 5.18
CA GLU A 7 10.52 -14.15 6.01
C GLU A 7 10.45 -12.77 5.31
N GLU A 8 10.82 -12.70 4.05
CA GLU A 8 10.74 -11.42 3.32
C GLU A 8 9.29 -11.07 3.00
N TYR A 9 8.46 -12.08 2.74
CA TYR A 9 7.05 -11.87 2.43
C TYR A 9 6.29 -11.25 3.62
N TRP A 10 6.49 -11.72 4.86
CA TRP A 10 5.82 -11.11 6.01
C TRP A 10 6.32 -9.69 6.27
N LYS A 11 7.63 -9.43 6.13
CA LYS A 11 8.21 -8.08 6.26
C LYS A 11 7.58 -7.13 5.25
N LEU A 12 7.40 -7.57 4.01
CA LEU A 12 6.75 -6.81 2.95
C LEU A 12 5.27 -6.54 3.28
N GLN A 13 4.54 -7.52 3.81
CA GLN A 13 3.16 -7.31 4.22
C GLN A 13 3.02 -6.30 5.38
N ILE A 14 3.92 -6.33 6.36
CA ILE A 14 3.94 -5.34 7.45
C ILE A 14 4.27 -3.96 6.90
N PHE A 15 5.27 -3.86 6.04
CA PHE A 15 5.66 -2.61 5.40
C PHE A 15 4.47 -1.95 4.68
N PHE A 16 3.77 -2.68 3.81
CA PHE A 16 2.62 -2.12 3.09
C PHE A 16 1.41 -1.86 3.99
N THR A 17 1.24 -2.61 5.08
CA THR A 17 0.22 -2.29 6.09
C THR A 17 0.50 -0.92 6.73
N ASN A 18 1.77 -0.62 7.04
CA ASN A 18 2.16 0.70 7.57
C ASN A 18 1.98 1.82 6.53
N VAL A 19 2.25 1.55 5.25
CA VAL A 19 1.99 2.50 4.15
C VAL A 19 0.50 2.84 4.05
N ILE A 20 -0.36 1.83 4.09
CA ILE A 20 -1.83 2.02 4.04
C ILE A 20 -2.33 2.78 5.27
N GLN A 21 -1.78 2.49 6.46
CA GLN A 21 -2.08 3.22 7.69
C GLN A 21 -1.70 4.70 7.56
N ALA A 22 -0.47 5.01 7.12
CA ALA A 22 -0.01 6.38 6.94
C ALA A 22 -0.84 7.16 5.89
N LEU A 23 -1.24 6.50 4.79
CA LEU A 23 -2.15 7.08 3.81
C LEU A 23 -3.51 7.42 4.43
N GLY A 24 -4.07 6.49 5.21
CA GLY A 24 -5.33 6.67 5.89
C GLY A 24 -5.30 7.83 6.89
N GLU A 25 -4.23 7.93 7.68
CA GLU A 25 -4.01 9.04 8.62
C GLU A 25 -3.86 10.38 7.91
N HIS A 26 -3.08 10.44 6.82
CA HIS A 26 -2.92 11.66 6.02
C HIS A 26 -4.24 12.12 5.39
N LEU A 27 -5.11 11.18 5.02
CA LEU A 27 -6.45 11.45 4.49
C LEU A 27 -7.52 11.59 5.59
N LYS A 28 -7.15 11.45 6.87
CA LYS A 28 -8.04 11.49 8.04
C LYS A 28 -9.22 10.50 7.95
N LEU A 29 -8.95 9.30 7.44
CA LEU A 29 -9.92 8.23 7.34
C LEU A 29 -10.14 7.55 8.70
N ARG A 30 -11.32 6.98 8.92
CA ARG A 30 -11.60 6.14 10.09
C ARG A 30 -10.87 4.81 9.98
N GLN A 31 -10.52 4.23 11.13
CA GLN A 31 -9.78 2.96 11.18
C GLN A 31 -10.48 1.80 10.45
N GLN A 32 -11.82 1.80 10.41
CA GLN A 32 -12.60 0.82 9.64
C GLN A 32 -12.24 0.86 8.14
N VAL A 33 -12.11 2.04 7.54
CA VAL A 33 -11.72 2.22 6.14
C VAL A 33 -10.30 1.71 5.89
N ILE A 34 -9.38 2.01 6.82
CA ILE A 34 -7.98 1.59 6.74
C ILE A 34 -7.88 0.05 6.87
N ALA A 35 -8.66 -0.54 7.76
CA ALA A 35 -8.75 -1.99 7.94
C ALA A 35 -9.28 -2.67 6.67
N THR A 36 -10.36 -2.15 6.07
CA THR A 36 -10.92 -2.65 4.81
C THR A 36 -9.91 -2.55 3.67
N ALA A 37 -9.19 -1.43 3.53
CA ALA A 37 -8.13 -1.26 2.54
C ALA A 37 -6.99 -2.28 2.73
N THR A 38 -6.58 -2.51 3.98
CA THR A 38 -5.53 -3.49 4.33
C THR A 38 -5.97 -4.91 3.96
N VAL A 39 -7.24 -5.26 4.20
CA VAL A 39 -7.79 -6.56 3.82
C VAL A 39 -7.84 -6.72 2.29
N TYR A 40 -8.20 -5.68 1.53
CA TYR A 40 -8.16 -5.72 0.06
C TYR A 40 -6.75 -5.97 -0.46
N PHE A 41 -5.75 -5.28 0.10
CA PHE A 41 -4.35 -5.50 -0.28
C PHE A 41 -3.91 -6.93 0.01
N LYS A 42 -4.18 -7.46 1.21
CA LYS A 42 -3.83 -8.83 1.59
C LYS A 42 -4.54 -9.87 0.72
N ARG A 43 -5.83 -9.67 0.43
CA ARG A 43 -6.62 -10.58 -0.42
C ARG A 43 -6.11 -10.60 -1.87
N PHE A 44 -5.71 -9.45 -2.40
CA PHE A 44 -5.16 -9.37 -3.74
C PHE A 44 -3.86 -10.18 -3.85
N TYR A 45 -2.89 -9.95 -2.97
CA TYR A 45 -1.60 -10.66 -3.03
C TYR A 45 -1.62 -12.08 -2.47
N ALA A 46 -2.70 -12.49 -1.79
CA ALA A 46 -2.94 -13.91 -1.48
C ALA A 46 -3.32 -14.73 -2.72
N ARG A 47 -3.89 -14.09 -3.76
CA ARG A 47 -4.32 -14.75 -4.99
C ARG A 47 -3.42 -14.44 -6.20
N TYR A 48 -2.85 -13.24 -6.25
CA TYR A 48 -2.03 -12.76 -7.35
C TYR A 48 -0.57 -12.57 -6.92
N SER A 49 0.35 -12.81 -7.85
CA SER A 49 1.78 -12.57 -7.62
C SER A 49 2.08 -11.07 -7.46
N LEU A 50 3.09 -10.75 -6.65
CA LEU A 50 3.60 -9.38 -6.48
C LEU A 50 4.07 -8.72 -7.79
N LYS A 51 4.32 -9.51 -8.86
CA LYS A 51 4.67 -8.99 -10.20
C LYS A 51 3.47 -8.52 -11.02
N SER A 52 2.25 -8.86 -10.63
CA SER A 52 1.07 -8.56 -11.43
C SER A 52 0.76 -7.06 -11.47
N ILE A 53 0.77 -6.43 -10.30
CA ILE A 53 0.55 -5.01 -10.11
C ILE A 53 1.53 -4.54 -9.04
N ASP A 54 2.18 -3.41 -9.30
CA ASP A 54 3.09 -2.78 -8.34
C ASP A 54 2.35 -2.48 -7.02
N PRO A 55 2.82 -3.01 -5.88
CA PRO A 55 2.20 -2.76 -4.57
C PRO A 55 2.21 -1.28 -4.16
N VAL A 56 3.12 -0.46 -4.71
CA VAL A 56 3.12 1.00 -4.51
C VAL A 56 1.87 1.64 -5.15
N LEU A 57 1.43 1.12 -6.29
CA LEU A 57 0.19 1.55 -6.94
C LEU A 57 -1.04 0.93 -6.27
N MET A 58 -0.95 -0.34 -5.86
CA MET A 58 -2.09 -1.07 -5.27
C MET A 58 -2.54 -0.49 -3.93
N ALA A 59 -1.61 -0.02 -3.09
CA ALA A 59 -1.93 0.55 -1.77
C ALA A 59 -2.92 1.74 -1.83
N PRO A 60 -2.67 2.83 -2.59
CA PRO A 60 -3.62 3.93 -2.71
C PRO A 60 -4.91 3.54 -3.43
N THR A 61 -4.88 2.57 -4.36
CA THR A 61 -6.09 2.03 -5.00
C THR A 61 -6.99 1.32 -4.00
N CYS A 62 -6.43 0.52 -3.09
CA CYS A 62 -7.17 -0.12 -2.01
C CYS A 62 -7.83 0.91 -1.07
N VAL A 63 -7.10 1.97 -0.72
CA VAL A 63 -7.64 3.07 0.13
C VAL A 63 -8.77 3.79 -0.58
N PHE A 64 -8.61 4.11 -1.87
CA PHE A 64 -9.66 4.72 -2.68
C PHE A 64 -10.93 3.88 -2.69
N LEU A 65 -10.79 2.58 -3.01
CA LEU A 65 -11.92 1.67 -3.08
C LEU A 65 -12.60 1.51 -1.72
N ALA A 66 -11.82 1.32 -0.65
CA ALA A 66 -12.35 1.18 0.70
C ALA A 66 -13.12 2.43 1.15
N SER A 67 -12.61 3.64 0.86
CA SER A 67 -13.32 4.88 1.21
C SER A 67 -14.71 4.96 0.57
N LYS A 68 -14.84 4.51 -0.70
CA LYS A 68 -16.13 4.44 -1.39
C LYS A 68 -17.06 3.38 -0.81
N VAL A 69 -16.54 2.21 -0.45
CA VAL A 69 -17.33 1.08 0.07
C VAL A 69 -17.87 1.37 1.47
N GLU A 70 -17.08 2.01 2.32
CA GLU A 70 -17.46 2.34 3.71
C GLU A 70 -18.29 3.64 3.81
N GLU A 71 -18.75 4.18 2.67
CA GLU A 71 -19.50 5.44 2.56
C GLU A 71 -18.82 6.62 3.27
N PHE A 72 -17.50 6.57 3.41
CA PHE A 72 -16.71 7.68 3.91
C PHE A 72 -16.51 8.64 2.75
N GLY A 73 -17.05 9.86 2.89
CA GLY A 73 -17.22 10.84 1.81
C GLY A 73 -16.11 10.88 0.74
N VAL A 74 -16.52 11.11 -0.51
CA VAL A 74 -15.68 10.95 -1.70
C VAL A 74 -14.29 11.61 -1.54
N VAL A 75 -13.25 10.79 -1.42
CA VAL A 75 -11.86 11.27 -1.50
C VAL A 75 -11.65 11.83 -2.91
N SER A 76 -11.37 13.13 -3.02
CA SER A 76 -11.15 13.77 -4.31
C SER A 76 -9.87 13.23 -4.96
N ASN A 77 -9.90 13.00 -6.28
CA ASN A 77 -8.76 12.45 -7.03
C ASN A 77 -7.46 13.22 -6.76
N THR A 78 -7.55 14.55 -6.67
CA THR A 78 -6.41 15.43 -6.35
C THR A 78 -5.84 15.17 -4.96
N ARG A 79 -6.68 14.99 -3.94
CA ARG A 79 -6.26 14.70 -2.56
C ARG A 79 -5.64 13.32 -2.44
N LEU A 80 -6.21 12.34 -3.15
CA LEU A 80 -5.66 10.99 -3.17
C LEU A 80 -4.28 10.97 -3.83
N ILE A 81 -4.13 11.59 -5.00
CA ILE A 81 -2.85 11.65 -5.70
C ILE A 81 -1.82 12.42 -4.88
N SER A 82 -2.20 13.53 -4.23
CA SER A 82 -1.28 14.27 -3.37
C SER A 82 -0.81 13.46 -2.16
N ALA A 83 -1.74 12.73 -1.51
CA ALA A 83 -1.42 11.88 -0.36
C ALA A 83 -0.57 10.66 -0.78
N ALA A 84 -0.90 10.04 -1.90
CA ALA A 84 -0.09 8.97 -2.48
C ALA A 84 1.31 9.48 -2.83
N THR A 85 1.44 10.67 -3.42
CA THR A 85 2.74 11.23 -3.81
C THR A 85 3.59 11.61 -2.59
N SER A 86 2.99 12.17 -1.53
CA SER A 86 3.73 12.53 -0.31
C SER A 86 4.24 11.29 0.42
N VAL A 87 3.39 10.28 0.55
CA VAL A 87 3.74 8.99 1.15
C VAL A 87 4.74 8.24 0.28
N CYS A 88 4.52 8.13 -1.03
CA CYS A 88 5.47 7.48 -1.94
C CYS A 88 6.83 8.16 -1.95
N LYS A 89 6.92 9.50 -1.87
CA LYS A 89 8.23 10.19 -1.76
C LYS A 89 8.96 9.85 -0.47
N TYR A 90 8.23 9.82 0.66
CA TYR A 90 8.79 9.45 1.95
C TYR A 90 9.28 7.99 1.96
N TYR A 91 8.47 7.08 1.41
CA TYR A 91 8.84 5.67 1.35
C TYR A 91 9.88 5.36 0.28
N TYR A 92 9.94 6.09 -0.85
CA TYR A 92 11.04 5.99 -1.80
C TYR A 92 12.35 6.49 -1.19
N PHE A 93 12.31 7.54 -0.36
CA PHE A 93 13.45 7.99 0.41
C PHE A 93 13.90 6.95 1.45
N ILE A 94 12.97 6.38 2.22
CA ILE A 94 13.28 5.27 3.13
C ILE A 94 13.80 4.05 2.36
N PHE A 95 13.22 3.72 1.21
CA PHE A 95 13.66 2.62 0.35
C PHE A 95 15.05 2.88 -0.27
N SER A 96 15.41 4.13 -0.53
CA SER A 96 16.75 4.52 -0.95
C SER A 96 17.77 4.45 0.20
N LEU A 97 17.32 4.58 1.46
CA LEU A 97 18.17 4.58 2.66
C LEU A 97 18.31 3.17 3.27
N SER A 98 17.25 2.38 3.23
CA SER A 98 17.25 0.97 3.58
C SER A 98 17.61 0.20 2.33
N CYS A 99 18.86 -0.26 2.28
CA CYS A 99 19.38 -1.17 1.27
C CYS A 99 18.59 -2.50 1.33
N LEU A 100 17.35 -2.49 0.84
CA LEU A 100 16.45 -3.64 0.74
C LEU A 100 16.52 -4.12 -0.71
N PRO A 101 17.42 -5.07 -1.04
CA PRO A 101 17.62 -5.59 -2.41
C PRO A 101 16.41 -6.36 -2.98
N TYR A 102 15.24 -6.31 -2.33
CA TYR A 102 14.10 -7.16 -2.64
C TYR A 102 13.13 -6.57 -3.69
N ILE A 103 13.10 -5.24 -3.86
CA ILE A 103 12.19 -4.57 -4.81
C ILE A 103 12.91 -4.11 -6.09
N SER A 104 14.24 -3.98 -6.08
CA SER A 104 15.04 -3.69 -7.29
C SER A 104 14.92 -4.77 -8.38
N HIS A 105 14.37 -5.93 -8.04
CA HIS A 105 14.13 -7.05 -8.95
C HIS A 105 12.66 -7.16 -9.42
N PHE A 106 11.78 -6.26 -8.92
CA PHE A 106 10.34 -6.23 -9.18
C PHE A 106 9.86 -4.94 -9.87
N LEU A 107 10.62 -3.84 -9.77
CA LEU A 107 10.57 -2.70 -10.69
C LEU A 107 11.44 -2.98 -11.92
#